data_AF-A0A255UBG5-F1
#
_entry.id   AF-A0A255UBG5-F1
#
_cell.length_a   1.000
_cell.length_b   1.000
_cell.length_c   1.000
_cell.angle_alpha   90.00
_cell.angle_beta   90.00
_cell.angle_gamma   90.00
#
_symmetry.space_group_name_H-M   'P 1'
#
loop_
_entity.id
_entity.type
_entity.pdbx_description
1 polymer ?
#
loop_
_entity_poly.entity_id
_entity_poly.type
_entity_poly.pdbx_seq_one_letter_code
_entity_poly.pdbx_strand_id
1 'polypeptide(L)' 'MAKNYPDYDDLREQYEAGNISAVDFVTQQSDELTEEYEQFCKDKSIDTGSNQSALAFMDYRDELFEESLSN' A
#
# COMPACT_ATOMS: atom_id res chain seq x y z
N MET A 1 16.80 3.00 14.79
CA MET A 1 17.45 3.17 13.48
C MET A 1 16.35 3.68 12.55
N ALA A 2 16.47 4.88 11.99
CA ALA A 2 15.48 5.35 11.04
C ALA A 2 15.53 4.42 9.81
N LYS A 3 14.43 3.74 9.51
CA LYS A 3 14.32 2.99 8.25
C LYS A 3 14.39 4.01 7.12
N ASN A 4 15.35 3.83 6.21
CA ASN A 4 15.52 4.72 5.07
C ASN A 4 14.59 4.21 3.97
N TYR A 5 13.32 4.60 4.04
CA TYR A 5 12.34 4.28 3.01
C TYR A 5 12.74 4.97 1.70
N PRO A 6 12.58 4.30 0.54
CA PRO A 6 12.76 4.95 -0.74
C PRO A 6 11.73 6.08 -0.90
N ASP A 7 12.04 7.04 -1.77
CA ASP A 7 11.08 8.09 -2.09
C ASP A 7 9.83 7.47 -2.74
N TYR A 8 8.67 8.09 -2.51
CA TYR A 8 7.41 7.63 -3.10
C TYR A 8 7.48 7.63 -4.63
N ASP A 9 8.10 8.65 -5.23
CA ASP A 9 8.24 8.75 -6.68
C ASP A 9 9.10 7.59 -7.22
N ASP A 10 10.20 7.26 -6.56
CA ASP A 10 11.06 6.12 -6.92
C ASP A 10 10.31 4.78 -6.80
N LEU A 11 9.51 4.61 -5.74
CA LEU A 11 8.69 3.42 -5.54
C LEU A 11 7.62 3.29 -6.61
N ARG A 12 6.97 4.40 -6.95
CA ARG A 12 5.95 4.45 -7.98
C ARG A 12 6.54 4.10 -9.35
N GLU A 13 7.67 4.70 -9.71
CA GLU A 13 8.36 4.36 -10.97
C GLU A 13 8.71 2.88 -11.04
N GLN A 14 9.21 2.30 -9.94
CA GLN A 14 9.51 0.87 -9.89
C GLN A 14 8.26 0.00 -10.01
N TYR A 15 7.15 0.41 -9.40
CA TYR A 15 5.88 -0.31 -9.49
C TYR A 15 5.29 -0.23 -10.91
N GLU A 16 5.27 0.96 -11.52
CA GLU A 16 4.80 1.17 -12.90
C GLU A 16 5.69 0.46 -13.93
N ALA A 17 6.99 0.35 -13.67
CA ALA A 17 7.93 -0.43 -14.47
C ALA A 17 7.79 -1.96 -14.27
N GLY A 18 7.00 -2.41 -13.28
CA GLY A 18 6.85 -3.83 -12.92
C GLY A 18 8.07 -4.44 -12.23
N ASN A 19 8.96 -3.61 -11.69
CA ASN A 19 10.15 -4.04 -10.95
C ASN A 19 9.83 -4.50 -9.53
N ILE A 20 8.79 -3.91 -8.93
CA ILE A 20 8.28 -4.27 -7.60
C ILE A 20 6.80 -4.64 -7.69
N SER A 21 6.34 -5.45 -6.75
CA SER A 21 4.94 -5.86 -6.67
C SER A 21 4.08 -4.79 -5.99
N ALA A 22 2.75 -4.91 -6.08
CA ALA A 22 1.85 -4.00 -5.37
C ALA A 22 2.02 -4.11 -3.84
N VAL A 23 2.34 -5.31 -3.35
CA VAL A 23 2.64 -5.56 -1.93
C VAL A 23 3.90 -4.81 -1.51
N ASP A 24 4.96 -4.90 -2.32
CA ASP A 24 6.20 -4.17 -2.08
C ASP A 24 5.96 -2.65 -2.10
N PHE A 25 5.16 -2.16 -3.05
CA PHE A 25 4.83 -0.75 -3.14
C PHE A 25 4.15 -0.21 -1.87
N VAL A 26 3.22 -0.96 -1.30
CA VAL A 26 2.51 -0.54 -0.07
C VAL A 26 3.42 -0.66 1.16
N THR A 27 4.19 -1.74 1.27
CA THR A 27 4.99 -2.03 2.48
C THR A 27 6.33 -1.29 2.53
N GLN A 28 6.82 -0.78 1.41
CA GLN A 28 8.07 -0.01 1.35
C GLN A 28 7.88 1.51 1.50
N GLN A 29 6.65 2.00 1.63
CA GLN A 29 6.40 3.44 1.85
C GLN A 29 6.64 3.86 3.30
N SER A 30 6.11 3.10 4.26
CA SER A 30 6.28 3.38 5.69
C SER A 30 5.88 2.17 6.55
N ASP A 31 6.32 2.19 7.81
CA ASP A 31 5.86 1.22 8.82
C ASP A 31 4.37 1.33 9.05
N GLU A 32 3.87 2.56 9.22
CA GLU A 32 2.46 2.83 9.50
C GLU A 32 1.57 2.27 8.38
N LEU A 33 1.95 2.48 7.11
CA LEU A 33 1.19 1.97 5.99
C LEU A 33 1.25 0.44 5.87
N THR A 34 2.39 -0.15 6.24
CA THR A 34 2.54 -1.60 6.32
C THR A 34 1.60 -2.18 7.36
N GLU A 35 1.55 -1.59 8.56
CA GLU A 35 0.67 -2.02 9.64
C GLU A 35 -0.82 -1.87 9.26
N GLU A 36 -1.19 -0.77 8.60
CA GLU A 36 -2.55 -0.57 8.08
C GLU A 36 -2.92 -1.64 7.03
N TYR A 37 -2.00 -1.96 6.12
CA TYR A 37 -2.20 -3.00 5.11
C TYR A 37 -2.36 -4.39 5.72
N GLU A 38 -1.52 -4.74 6.69
CA GLU A 38 -1.61 -6.03 7.40
C GLU A 38 -2.95 -6.16 8.14
N GLN A 39 -3.40 -5.08 8.79
CA GLN A 39 -4.71 -5.07 9.45
C GLN A 39 -5.86 -5.17 8.46
N PHE A 40 -5.82 -4.41 7.36
CA PHE A 40 -6.81 -4.51 6.29
C PHE A 40 -6.92 -5.95 5.76
N CYS A 41 -5.78 -6.60 5.52
CA CYS A 41 -5.77 -7.98 5.06
C CYS A 41 -6.37 -8.94 6.09
N LYS A 42 -6.05 -8.73 7.37
CA LYS A 42 -6.60 -9.52 8.47
C LYS A 42 -8.12 -9.35 8.62
N ASP A 43 -8.62 -8.12 8.56
CA ASP A 43 -10.05 -7.80 8.65
C ASP A 43 -10.83 -8.39 7.48
N LYS A 44 -10.26 -8.34 6.27
CA LYS A 44 -10.86 -8.92 5.06
C LYS A 44 -10.62 -10.43 4.93
N SER A 45 -9.81 -11.03 5.81
CA SER A 45 -9.35 -12.43 5.71
C SER A 45 -8.75 -12.78 4.34
N ILE A 46 -7.93 -11.87 3.80
CA ILE A 46 -7.20 -12.02 2.54
C ILE A 46 -5.69 -12.16 2.78
N ASP A 47 -4.96 -12.62 1.77
CA ASP A 47 -3.53 -12.92 1.87
C ASP A 47 -2.69 -11.65 1.73
N THR A 48 -1.81 -11.37 2.70
CA THR A 48 -0.93 -10.18 2.70
C THR A 48 0.16 -10.23 1.63
N GLY A 49 0.49 -11.41 1.10
CA GLY A 49 1.46 -11.58 0.01
C GLY A 49 0.86 -11.49 -1.38
N SER A 50 -0.46 -11.32 -1.50
CA SER A 50 -1.15 -11.26 -2.79
C SER A 50 -1.22 -9.84 -3.33
N ASN A 51 -0.82 -9.65 -4.59
CA ASN A 51 -0.99 -8.38 -5.31
C ASN A 51 -2.45 -7.90 -5.32
N GLN A 52 -3.41 -8.84 -5.36
CA GLN A 52 -4.83 -8.46 -5.34
C GLN A 52 -5.23 -7.81 -4.01
N SER A 53 -4.63 -8.24 -2.90
CA SER A 53 -4.89 -7.67 -1.58
C SER A 53 -4.31 -6.26 -1.48
N ALA A 54 -3.08 -6.05 -1.97
CA ALA A 54 -2.46 -4.73 -2.01
C ALA A 54 -3.24 -3.75 -2.90
N LEU A 55 -3.71 -4.19 -4.08
CA LEU A 55 -4.58 -3.39 -4.93
C LEU A 55 -5.90 -3.03 -4.23
N ALA A 56 -6.56 -3.99 -3.59
CA ALA A 56 -7.78 -3.73 -2.84
C ALA A 56 -7.58 -2.75 -1.68
N PHE A 57 -6.40 -2.75 -1.06
CA PHE A 57 -6.04 -1.77 -0.03
C PHE A 57 -5.80 -0.37 -0.63
N MET A 58 -5.15 -0.28 -1.78
CA MET A 58 -4.96 0.99 -2.49
C MET A 58 -6.31 1.59 -2.90
N ASP A 59 -7.20 0.79 -3.48
CA ASP A 59 -8.56 1.22 -3.83
C ASP A 59 -9.32 1.70 -2.59
N TYR A 60 -9.26 0.96 -1.48
CA TYR A 60 -9.87 1.36 -0.20
C TYR A 60 -9.35 2.71 0.31
N ARG A 61 -8.04 2.96 0.19
CA ARG A 61 -7.45 4.25 0.60
C ARG A 61 -7.88 5.40 -0.32
N ASP A 62 -7.96 5.15 -1.62
CA ASP A 62 -8.44 6.15 -2.57
C ASP A 62 -9.92 6.50 -2.31
N GLU A 63 -10.77 5.50 -2.06
CA GLU A 63 -12.17 5.70 -1.65
C GLU A 63 -12.28 6.54 -0.36
N LEU A 64 -11.49 6.22 0.67
CA LEU A 64 -11.45 7.00 1.92
C LEU A 64 -11.04 8.46 1.69
N PHE A 65 -10.07 8.69 0.79
CA PHE A 65 -9.63 10.04 0.47
C PHE A 65 -10.71 10.83 -0.27
N GLU A 66 -11.38 10.22 -1.24
CA GLU A 66 -12.52 10.82 -1.94
C GLU A 66 -13.70 11.15 -1.01
N GLU A 67 -14.02 10.25 -0.07
CA GLU A 67 -15.04 10.50 0.97
C GLU A 67 -14.62 11.66 1.88
N SER A 68 -13.33 11.78 2.20
CA SER A 68 -12.82 12.87 3.04
C SER A 68 -12.88 14.24 2.36
N LEU A 69 -12.78 14.29 1.03
CA LEU A 69 -12.86 15.52 0.23
C LEU A 69 -14.30 15.97 -0.06
N SER A 70 -15.27 15.04 0.00
CA SER A 70 -16.67 15.30 -0.33
C SER A 70 -17.53 15.74 0.87
N ASN A 71 -16.93 16.06 2.02
CA ASN A 71 -17.62 16.49 3.25
C ASN A 71 -17.33 17.94 3.63
#